data_AF-A0A396I4L3-F1
#
_entry.id   AF-A0A396I4L3-F1
#
_cell.length_a   1.000
_cell.length_b   1.000
_cell.length_c   1.000
_cell.angle_alpha   90.00
_cell.angle_beta   90.00
_cell.angle_gamma   90.00
#
_symmetry.space_group_name_H-M   'P 1'
#
loop_
_entity.id
_entity.type
_entity.pdbx_description
1 polymer ?
#
loop_
_entity_poly.entity_id
_entity_poly.type
_entity_poly.pdbx_seq_one_letter_code
_entity_poly.pdbx_strand_id
1 'polypeptide(L)'
;MTKRYWNITFEEMMEAGVHFGHDTRKWNPRMAPFISAKRKGIHITNLTRTARFLSEVCDLVFDAASIGKQFLIVGTKKKQPIQ
;
A
#
# COMPACT_ATOMS: atom_id res chain seq x y z
N MET A 1 -20.73 6.18 14.53
CA MET A 1 -20.08 5.43 13.43
C MET A 1 -19.70 4.06 13.96
N THR A 2 -20.18 2.99 13.34
CA THR A 2 -19.83 1.61 13.68
C THR A 2 -18.35 1.39 13.39
N LYS A 3 -17.60 0.87 14.37
CA LYS A 3 -16.17 0.55 14.20
C LYS A 3 -16.06 -0.67 13.28
N ARG A 4 -15.43 -0.49 12.11
CA ARG A 4 -15.16 -1.56 11.14
C ARG A 4 -13.75 -2.10 11.37
N TYR A 5 -13.55 -3.37 11.06
CA TYR A 5 -12.26 -4.03 11.17
C TYR A 5 -11.89 -4.64 9.82
N TRP A 6 -10.66 -4.38 9.37
CA TRP A 6 -10.09 -4.88 8.12
C TRP A 6 -8.99 -5.89 8.44
N ASN A 7 -8.89 -6.98 7.67
CA ASN A 7 -7.79 -7.93 7.82
C ASN A 7 -6.51 -7.35 7.22
N ILE A 8 -5.73 -6.64 8.06
CA ILE A 8 -4.46 -6.02 7.70
C ILE A 8 -3.47 -6.40 8.81
N THR A 9 -2.69 -7.45 8.58
CA THR A 9 -1.66 -7.90 9.52
C THR A 9 -0.26 -7.53 9.03
N PHE A 10 0.67 -7.36 9.95
CA PHE A 10 2.05 -7.04 9.60
C PHE A 10 2.71 -8.21 8.87
N GLU A 11 2.39 -9.43 9.29
CA GLU A 11 2.87 -10.70 8.76
C GLU A 11 2.48 -10.85 7.28
N GLU A 12 1.19 -10.70 6.94
CA GLU A 12 0.72 -10.79 5.55
C GLU A 12 1.37 -9.72 4.66
N MET A 13 1.54 -8.49 5.16
CA MET A 13 2.19 -7.42 4.41
C MET A 13 3.69 -7.68 4.17
N MET A 14 4.35 -8.33 5.13
CA MET A 14 5.75 -8.71 5.03
C MET A 14 5.94 -9.83 4.00
N GLU A 15 5.13 -10.89 4.10
CA GLU A 15 5.14 -12.04 3.18
C GLU A 15 4.81 -11.63 1.75
N ALA A 16 3.84 -10.72 1.56
CA ALA A 16 3.50 -10.18 0.26
C ALA A 16 4.54 -9.19 -0.31
N GLY A 17 5.60 -8.86 0.44
CA GLY A 17 6.69 -8.01 -0.03
C GLY A 17 6.33 -6.52 -0.19
N VAL A 18 5.28 -6.03 0.48
CA VAL A 18 4.76 -4.65 0.34
C VAL A 18 5.79 -3.59 0.75
N HIS A 19 6.72 -3.97 1.63
CA HIS A 19 7.76 -3.09 2.17
C HIS A 19 8.84 -2.73 1.15
N PHE A 20 8.96 -3.46 0.03
CA PHE A 20 9.94 -3.15 -1.00
C PHE A 20 9.51 -1.92 -1.81
N GLY A 21 10.22 -0.82 -1.61
CA GLY A 21 10.07 0.41 -2.36
C GLY A 21 10.90 0.43 -3.64
N HIS A 22 11.19 1.64 -4.13
CA HIS A 22 11.93 1.84 -5.38
C HIS A 22 13.45 1.90 -5.17
N ASP A 23 14.22 1.79 -6.26
CA ASP A 23 15.67 2.03 -6.26
C ASP A 23 15.98 3.44 -5.76
N THR A 24 16.97 3.55 -4.87
CA THR A 24 17.44 4.79 -4.24
C THR A 24 17.95 5.85 -5.22
N ARG A 25 18.25 5.49 -6.48
CA ARG A 25 18.63 6.42 -7.55
C ARG A 25 17.45 6.96 -8.34
N LYS A 26 16.27 6.30 -8.27
CA LYS A 26 15.09 6.60 -9.10
C LYS A 26 13.84 6.85 -8.24
N TRP A 27 13.98 7.50 -7.10
CA TRP A 27 12.87 7.78 -6.18
C TRP A 27 12.45 9.25 -6.20
N ASN A 28 11.24 9.54 -5.72
CA ASN A 28 10.75 10.90 -5.57
C ASN A 28 11.01 11.39 -4.13
N PRO A 29 11.77 12.48 -3.90
CA PRO A 29 12.06 13.00 -2.56
C PRO A 29 10.82 13.29 -1.69
N ARG A 30 9.66 13.58 -2.30
CA ARG A 30 8.39 13.77 -1.58
C ARG A 30 7.93 12.51 -0.84
N MET A 31 8.48 11.34 -1.16
CA MET A 31 8.18 10.09 -0.48
C MET A 31 8.96 9.90 0.83
N ALA A 32 9.90 10.79 1.17
CA ALA A 32 10.73 10.67 2.37
C ALA A 32 9.92 10.40 3.66
N PRO A 33 8.75 11.02 3.92
CA PRO A 33 7.96 10.76 5.12
C PRO A 33 7.38 9.33 5.21
N PHE A 34 7.35 8.58 4.10
CA PHE A 34 6.76 7.23 4.02
C PHE A 34 7.82 6.12 3.95
N ILE A 35 9.10 6.49 3.91
CA ILE A 35 10.23 5.56 3.83
C ILE A 35 10.80 5.37 5.24
N SER A 36 10.98 4.11 5.66
CA SER A 36 11.54 3.77 6.97
C SER A 36 13.06 3.61 6.92
N ALA A 37 13.59 3.02 5.86
CA ALA A 37 15.02 2.74 5.72
C ALA A 37 15.44 2.60 4.24
N LYS A 38 16.73 2.36 4.03
CA LYS A 38 17.29 1.91 2.75
C LYS A 38 18.19 0.70 2.97
N ARG A 39 18.08 -0.32 2.12
CA ARG A 39 18.89 -1.54 2.21
C ARG A 39 19.26 -2.01 0.81
N LYS A 40 20.55 -2.29 0.57
CA LYS A 40 21.07 -2.78 -0.72
C LYS A 40 20.59 -1.94 -1.93
N GLY A 41 20.54 -0.62 -1.78
CA GLY A 41 20.12 0.29 -2.87
C GLY A 41 18.61 0.40 -3.11
N ILE A 42 17.77 -0.27 -2.31
CA ILE A 42 16.31 -0.20 -2.36
C ILE A 42 15.77 0.53 -1.13
N HIS A 43 14.79 1.42 -1.31
CA HIS A 43 14.05 2.02 -0.21
C HIS A 43 13.08 1.02 0.42
N ILE A 44 12.98 1.04 1.75
CA ILE A 44 12.00 0.25 2.50
C ILE A 44 10.87 1.18 2.92
N THR A 45 9.64 0.85 2.55
CA THR A 45 8.45 1.62 2.93
C THR A 45 8.01 1.29 4.36
N ASN A 46 7.39 2.25 5.04
CA ASN A 46 6.92 2.08 6.41
C ASN A 46 5.57 1.34 6.44
N LEU A 47 5.59 0.06 6.81
CA LEU A 47 4.39 -0.77 6.87
C LEU A 47 3.35 -0.30 7.90
N THR A 48 3.77 0.28 9.02
CA THR A 48 2.82 0.85 10.00
C THR A 48 2.02 2.00 9.40
N ARG A 49 2.67 2.88 8.62
CA ARG A 49 1.97 3.95 7.89
C ARG A 49 1.08 3.38 6.79
N THR A 50 1.58 2.40 6.03
CA THR A 50 0.79 1.73 4.98
C THR A 50 -0.46 1.07 5.55
N ALA A 51 -0.37 0.36 6.68
CA ALA A 51 -1.51 -0.30 7.32
C ALA A 51 -2.59 0.71 7.74
N ARG A 52 -2.17 1.84 8.34
CA ARG A 52 -3.10 2.93 8.71
C ARG A 52 -3.83 3.48 7.49
N PHE A 53 -3.09 3.87 6.45
CA PHE A 53 -3.70 4.43 5.24
C PHE A 53 -4.57 3.43 4.49
N LEU A 54 -4.19 2.15 4.48
CA LEU A 54 -4.99 1.09 3.87
C LEU A 54 -6.33 0.94 4.61
N SER A 55 -6.33 0.96 5.95
CA SER A 55 -7.58 0.93 6.74
C SER A 55 -8.48 2.12 6.43
N GLU A 56 -7.94 3.34 6.39
CA GLU A 56 -8.70 4.56 6.09
C GLU A 56 -9.33 4.51 4.68
N VAL A 57 -8.58 4.01 3.69
CA VAL A 57 -9.08 3.85 2.31
C VAL A 57 -10.14 2.76 2.23
N CYS A 58 -9.98 1.64 2.94
CA CYS A 58 -11.00 0.58 2.98
C CYS A 58 -12.34 1.10 3.54
N ASP A 59 -12.31 1.95 4.59
CA ASP A 59 -13.51 2.59 5.11
C ASP A 59 -14.18 3.47 4.06
N LEU A 60 -13.41 4.30 3.35
CA LEU A 60 -13.94 5.19 2.31
C LEU A 60 -14.53 4.42 1.13
N VAL A 61 -13.85 3.36 0.68
CA VAL A 61 -14.32 2.49 -0.41
C VAL A 61 -15.59 1.75 0.00
N PHE A 62 -15.66 1.27 1.24
CA PHE A 62 -16.85 0.62 1.78
C PHE A 62 -18.06 1.56 1.80
N ASP A 63 -17.88 2.77 2.33
CA ASP A 63 -18.95 3.76 2.38
C ASP A 63 -19.41 4.15 0.97
N ALA A 64 -18.48 4.34 0.03
CA ALA A 64 -18.79 4.61 -1.38
C ALA A 64 -19.57 3.46 -2.05
N ALA A 65 -19.18 2.22 -1.77
CA ALA A 65 -19.86 1.04 -2.31
C ALA A 65 -21.28 0.88 -1.73
N SER A 66 -21.47 1.18 -0.44
CA SER A 66 -22.79 1.06 0.22
C SER A 66 -23.87 1.98 -0.35
N ILE A 67 -23.48 3.07 -1.01
CA ILE A 67 -24.38 4.02 -1.69
C ILE A 67 -24.43 3.82 -3.21
N GLY A 68 -23.84 2.72 -3.72
CA GLY A 68 -23.94 2.32 -5.13
C GLY A 68 -23.06 3.10 -6.10
N LYS A 69 -21.95 3.71 -5.64
CA LYS A 69 -21.00 4.39 -6.55
C LYS A 69 -20.28 3.39 -7.45
N GLN A 70 -19.81 3.89 -8.59
CA GLN A 70 -19.02 3.11 -9.55
C GLN A 70 -17.52 3.23 -9.29
N PHE A 71 -16.78 2.15 -9.58
CA PHE A 71 -15.33 2.06 -9.40
C PHE A 71 -14.64 1.73 -10.73
N LEU A 72 -13.54 2.42 -11.02
CA LEU A 72 -12.66 2.12 -12.15
C LEU A 72 -11.29 1.71 -11.61
N ILE A 73 -10.82 0.54 -12.01
CA ILE A 73 -9.47 0.04 -11.68
C ILE A 73 -8.63 0.11 -12.95
N VAL A 74 -7.45 0.75 -12.88
CA VAL A 74 -6.54 0.92 -14.01
C VAL A 74 -5.18 0.34 -13.67
N GLY A 75 -4.68 -0.54 -14.54
CA GLY A 75 -3.32 -1.07 -14.49
C GLY A 75 -2.78 -1.27 -15.90
N THR A 76 -1.67 -0.59 -16.23
CA THR A 76 -1.06 -0.64 -17.57
C THR A 76 0.21 -1.50 -17.64
N LYS A 77 0.68 -2.02 -16.50
CA LYS A 77 1.85 -2.88 -16.43
C LYS A 77 1.49 -4.28 -16.93
N LYS A 78 2.34 -4.85 -17.80
CA LYS A 78 2.26 -6.27 -18.15
C LYS A 78 2.61 -7.09 -16.91
N LYS A 79 1.80 -8.10 -16.58
CA LYS A 79 2.14 -9.06 -15.51
C LYS A 79 3.47 -9.71 -15.86
N GLN A 80 4.46 -9.60 -14.96
CA GLN A 80 5.62 -10.47 -15.03
C GLN A 80 5.20 -11.82 -14.43
N PRO A 81 5.50 -12.96 -15.06
CA PRO A 81 5.40 -14.25 -14.39
C PRO A 81 6.18 -14.16 -13.08
N ILE A 82 5.54 -14.55 -11.98
CA ILE A 82 6.23 -14.66 -10.69
C ILE A 82 7.28 -15.75 -10.89
N GLN A 83 8.55 -15.41 -10.67
CA GLN A 83 9.68 -16.34 -10.75
C GLN A 83 10.02 -16.85 -9.36
#